data_AF-A0A376KJP4-F1
#
_entry.id   AF-A0A376KJP4-F1
#
_cell.length_a   1.000
_cell.length_b   1.000
_cell.length_c   1.000
_cell.angle_alpha   90.00
_cell.angle_beta   90.00
_cell.angle_gamma   90.00
#
_symmetry.space_group_name_H-M   'P 1'
#
loop_
_entity.id
_entity.type
_entity.pdbx_description
1 polymer ?
#
loop_
_entity_poly.entity_id
_entity_poly.type
_entity_poly.pdbx_seq_one_letter_code
_entity_poly.pdbx_strand_id
1 'polypeptide(L)'
;MRRTFIKKEGVVITTLARYLLGEKCGNRLKTIDELATECRSSVGLTQAALKTLESSGAIRIERRGRNGSYLVEMDNKALLSHVDINNVVCAMPLPYTRLYEGLASGLKAQFDGIPFYYAHMRGADIRVECLLNGVYDMAVVSRLAAESYLTQKGLCLALELGPHTYVGEHQLICRKGESANVKRVGLDNRSADQKIMTDVFFWR
;
A
#
# COMPACT_ATOMS: atom_id res chain seq x y z
N MET A 1 -4.55 -21.59 8.52
CA MET A 1 -4.69 -22.05 9.91
C MET A 1 -6.16 -22.05 10.32
N ARG A 2 -6.62 -23.09 11.01
CA ARG A 2 -8.01 -23.22 11.51
C ARG A 2 -8.30 -22.12 12.54
N ARG A 3 -9.29 -21.27 12.26
CA ARG A 3 -9.78 -20.19 13.14
C ARG A 3 -10.64 -20.81 14.26
N THR A 4 -10.01 -21.18 15.37
CA THR A 4 -10.73 -21.67 16.56
C THR A 4 -10.51 -20.67 17.70
N PHE A 5 -11.57 -19.95 18.05
CA PHE A 5 -11.70 -19.00 19.19
C PHE A 5 -10.75 -17.79 19.23
N ILE A 6 -10.96 -16.81 18.35
CA ILE A 6 -10.49 -15.45 18.65
C ILE A 6 -11.42 -14.88 19.73
N LYS A 7 -10.87 -14.57 20.92
CA LYS A 7 -11.61 -13.83 21.95
C LYS A 7 -12.02 -12.48 21.37
N LYS A 8 -13.26 -12.05 21.63
CA LYS A 8 -13.83 -10.78 21.13
C LYS A 8 -12.90 -9.59 21.39
N GLU A 9 -12.20 -9.60 22.51
CA GLU A 9 -11.16 -8.63 22.88
C GLU A 9 -10.00 -8.56 21.87
N GLY A 10 -9.47 -9.70 21.41
CA GLY A 10 -8.39 -9.73 20.43
C GLY A 10 -8.81 -9.12 19.08
N VAL A 11 -10.06 -9.36 18.65
CA VAL A 11 -10.61 -8.73 17.43
C VAL A 11 -10.64 -7.20 17.57
N VAL A 12 -11.04 -6.69 18.73
CA VAL A 12 -11.11 -5.24 19.00
C VAL A 12 -9.71 -4.64 19.03
N ILE A 13 -8.76 -5.27 19.73
CA ILE A 13 -7.35 -4.84 19.76
C ILE A 13 -6.78 -4.76 18.34
N THR A 14 -6.94 -5.81 17.54
CA THR A 14 -6.47 -5.84 16.15
C THR A 14 -7.13 -4.75 15.29
N THR A 15 -8.42 -4.50 15.48
CA THR A 15 -9.15 -3.48 14.70
C THR A 15 -8.68 -2.07 15.08
N LEU A 16 -8.50 -1.79 16.37
CA LEU A 16 -7.96 -0.52 16.86
C LEU A 16 -6.51 -0.31 16.43
N ALA A 17 -5.67 -1.35 16.46
CA ALA A 17 -4.30 -1.26 15.98
C ALA A 17 -4.23 -0.92 14.48
N ARG A 18 -5.10 -1.50 13.64
CA ARG A 18 -5.21 -1.11 12.21
C ARG A 18 -5.63 0.34 12.04
N TYR A 19 -6.60 0.80 12.83
CA TYR A 19 -7.03 2.20 12.81
C TYR A 19 -5.85 3.14 13.16
N LEU A 20 -5.13 2.85 14.25
CA LEU A 20 -4.02 3.67 14.72
C LEU A 20 -2.83 3.69 13.76
N LEU A 21 -2.55 2.58 13.06
CA LEU A 21 -1.52 2.54 12.01
C LEU A 21 -1.81 3.50 10.85
N GLY A 22 -3.06 3.92 10.67
CA GLY A 22 -3.46 4.93 9.70
C GLY A 22 -3.42 6.37 10.21
N GLU A 23 -3.13 6.59 11.50
CA GLU A 23 -3.10 7.91 12.14
C GLU A 23 -1.68 8.50 12.17
N LYS A 24 -1.59 9.80 12.44
CA LYS A 24 -0.32 10.52 12.66
C LYS A 24 -0.29 11.07 14.09
N CYS A 25 0.90 11.12 14.69
CA CYS A 25 1.09 11.83 15.95
C CYS A 25 0.65 13.30 15.80
N GLY A 26 -0.11 13.80 16.76
CA GLY A 26 -0.78 15.09 16.74
C GLY A 26 -2.24 15.04 16.26
N ASN A 27 -2.69 13.94 15.64
CA ASN A 27 -4.08 13.80 15.21
C ASN A 27 -5.02 13.68 16.40
N ARG A 28 -6.21 14.28 16.26
CA ARG A 28 -7.35 14.01 17.15
C ARG A 28 -7.94 12.66 16.78
N LEU A 29 -7.97 11.75 17.74
CA LEU A 29 -8.56 10.42 17.56
C LEU A 29 -10.09 10.51 17.55
N LYS A 30 -10.71 9.52 16.90
CA LYS A 30 -12.15 9.27 16.99
C LYS A 30 -12.57 9.11 18.45
N THR A 31 -13.81 9.46 18.74
CA THR A 31 -14.41 9.26 20.06
C THR A 31 -14.52 7.77 20.37
N ILE A 32 -14.64 7.45 21.65
CA ILE A 32 -14.74 6.05 22.08
C ILE A 32 -16.01 5.38 21.53
N ASP A 33 -17.09 6.14 21.36
CA ASP A 33 -18.37 5.66 20.81
C ASP A 33 -18.26 5.36 19.31
N GLU A 34 -17.58 6.22 18.55
CA GLU A 34 -17.28 5.98 17.13
C GLU A 34 -16.39 4.72 16.97
N LEU A 35 -15.33 4.61 17.78
CA LEU A 35 -14.44 3.45 17.76
C LEU A 35 -15.17 2.16 18.14
N ALA A 36 -16.05 2.21 19.15
CA ALA A 36 -16.85 1.06 19.56
C ALA A 36 -17.80 0.61 18.45
N THR A 37 -18.39 1.57 17.73
CA THR A 37 -19.29 1.32 16.59
C THR A 37 -18.53 0.66 15.44
N GLU A 38 -17.36 1.18 15.06
CA GLU A 38 -16.50 0.60 14.01
C GLU A 38 -15.99 -0.79 14.38
N CYS A 39 -15.62 -1.00 15.64
CA CYS A 39 -15.19 -2.30 16.16
C CYS A 39 -16.34 -3.28 16.40
N ARG A 40 -17.61 -2.86 16.22
CA ARG A 40 -18.83 -3.63 16.56
C ARG A 40 -18.76 -4.23 17.97
N SER A 41 -18.34 -3.40 18.94
CA SER A 41 -18.06 -3.82 20.30
C SER A 41 -18.62 -2.84 21.34
N SER A 42 -18.54 -3.17 22.63
CA SER A 42 -18.99 -2.25 23.69
C SER A 42 -17.94 -1.17 23.95
N VAL A 43 -18.38 -0.01 24.43
CA VAL A 43 -17.50 1.10 24.84
C VAL A 43 -16.46 0.62 25.86
N GLY A 44 -16.89 -0.14 26.88
CA GLY A 44 -15.98 -0.69 27.88
C GLY A 44 -14.92 -1.63 27.31
N LEU A 45 -15.27 -2.47 26.35
CA LEU A 45 -14.31 -3.38 25.69
C LEU A 45 -13.34 -2.61 24.79
N THR A 46 -13.83 -1.61 24.06
CA THR A 46 -13.02 -0.72 23.22
C THR A 46 -12.02 0.07 24.07
N GLN A 47 -12.46 0.58 25.22
CA GLN A 47 -11.62 1.32 26.14
C GLN A 47 -10.55 0.41 26.79
N ALA A 48 -10.93 -0.81 27.18
CA ALA A 48 -9.99 -1.80 27.68
C ALA A 48 -8.92 -2.15 26.63
N ALA A 49 -9.34 -2.40 25.39
CA ALA A 49 -8.43 -2.68 24.27
C ALA A 49 -7.47 -1.52 23.97
N LEU A 50 -7.96 -0.27 23.99
CA LEU A 50 -7.12 0.93 23.82
C LEU A 50 -6.09 1.04 24.95
N LYS A 51 -6.50 0.75 26.20
CA LYS A 51 -5.61 0.74 27.35
C LYS A 51 -4.55 -0.37 27.25
N THR A 52 -4.89 -1.52 26.68
CA THR A 52 -3.93 -2.60 26.41
C THR A 52 -2.85 -2.15 25.42
N LEU A 53 -3.23 -1.43 24.35
CA LEU A 53 -2.28 -0.85 23.39
C LEU A 53 -1.39 0.24 24.00
N GLU A 54 -1.94 1.07 24.89
CA GLU A 54 -1.12 2.03 25.65
C GLU A 54 -0.17 1.32 26.63
N SER A 55 -0.63 0.27 27.30
CA SER A 55 0.16 -0.47 28.30
C SER A 55 1.28 -1.31 27.67
N SER A 56 1.15 -1.71 26.40
CA SER A 56 2.23 -2.35 25.65
C SER A 56 3.29 -1.35 25.15
N GLY A 57 3.07 -0.05 25.34
CA GLY A 57 3.94 1.01 24.82
C GLY A 57 3.76 1.26 23.33
N ALA A 58 2.76 0.66 22.68
CA ALA A 58 2.55 0.82 21.25
C ALA A 58 2.06 2.23 20.88
N ILE A 59 1.36 2.90 21.80
CA ILE A 59 0.86 4.26 21.63
C ILE A 59 0.88 5.02 22.95
N ARG A 60 0.88 6.35 22.87
CA ARG A 60 0.57 7.25 23.99
C ARG A 60 -0.54 8.19 23.58
N ILE A 61 -1.64 8.20 24.35
CA ILE A 61 -2.80 9.05 24.09
C ILE A 61 -2.94 10.09 25.19
N GLU A 62 -2.99 11.35 24.78
CA GLU A 62 -3.32 12.47 25.67
C GLU A 62 -4.82 12.72 25.66
N ARG A 63 -5.46 12.51 26.82
CA ARG A 63 -6.90 12.71 27.00
C ARG A 63 -7.16 14.12 27.52
N ARG A 64 -7.83 14.96 26.73
CA ARG A 64 -8.15 16.36 27.06
C ARG A 64 -9.63 16.60 27.35
N GLY A 65 -10.35 15.58 27.85
CA GLY A 65 -11.76 15.67 28.22
C GLY A 65 -12.64 16.12 27.05
N ARG A 66 -13.36 17.25 27.21
CA ARG A 66 -14.25 17.82 26.17
C ARG A 66 -13.52 18.16 24.86
N ASN A 67 -12.21 18.37 24.92
CA ASN A 67 -11.40 18.67 23.74
C ASN A 67 -10.99 17.41 22.94
N GLY A 68 -11.37 16.22 23.42
CA GLY A 68 -11.08 14.94 22.76
C GLY A 68 -9.76 14.30 23.22
N SER A 69 -9.37 13.26 22.49
CA SER A 69 -8.14 12.49 22.73
C SER A 69 -7.19 12.67 21.55
N TYR A 70 -5.90 12.81 21.82
CA TYR A 70 -4.88 13.04 20.80
C TYR A 70 -3.80 11.97 20.88
N LEU A 71 -3.38 11.46 19.72
CA LEU A 71 -2.25 10.55 19.62
C LEU A 71 -0.96 11.35 19.77
N VAL A 72 -0.14 11.07 20.77
CA VAL A 72 1.10 11.82 21.06
C VAL A 72 2.32 11.05 20.59
N GLU A 73 2.34 9.74 20.85
CA GLU A 73 3.42 8.85 20.41
C GLU A 73 2.82 7.57 19.85
N MET A 74 3.58 6.97 18.93
CA MET A 74 3.20 5.75 18.25
C MET A 74 4.46 4.97 17.87
N ASP A 75 4.49 3.70 18.23
CA ASP A 75 5.47 2.74 17.76
C ASP A 75 4.78 1.79 16.77
N ASN A 76 5.06 1.99 15.48
CA ASN A 76 4.49 1.19 14.40
C ASN A 76 4.82 -0.30 14.54
N LYS A 77 6.03 -0.63 15.01
CA LYS A 77 6.47 -2.03 15.18
C LYS A 77 5.71 -2.70 16.31
N ALA A 78 5.52 -2.00 17.43
CA ALA A 78 4.70 -2.49 18.53
C ALA A 78 3.23 -2.62 18.13
N LEU A 79 2.65 -1.66 17.41
CA LEU A 79 1.29 -1.75 16.87
C LEU A 79 1.13 -2.93 15.90
N LEU A 80 2.13 -3.19 15.06
CA LEU A 80 2.11 -4.29 14.11
C LEU A 80 2.06 -5.67 14.78
N SER A 81 2.64 -5.81 15.97
CA SER A 81 2.52 -7.05 16.75
C SER A 81 1.09 -7.39 17.19
N HIS A 82 0.19 -6.40 17.14
CA HIS A 82 -1.22 -6.55 17.50
C HIS A 82 -2.15 -6.72 16.28
N VAL A 83 -1.62 -6.60 15.05
CA VAL A 83 -2.37 -6.88 13.83
C VAL A 83 -1.98 -8.23 13.22
N ASP A 84 -2.98 -8.92 12.68
CA ASP A 84 -2.81 -10.18 11.95
C ASP A 84 -2.26 -9.92 10.54
N ILE A 85 -1.13 -9.21 10.44
CA ILE A 85 -0.35 -9.04 9.21
C ILE A 85 0.94 -9.83 9.42
N ASN A 86 0.91 -11.10 9.02
CA ASN A 86 2.02 -12.01 9.25
C ASN A 86 3.22 -11.65 8.36
N ASN A 87 2.96 -11.41 7.08
CA ASN A 87 3.94 -10.98 6.09
C ASN A 87 3.27 -9.96 5.16
N VAL A 88 4.08 -9.07 4.59
CA VAL A 88 3.69 -8.20 3.48
C VAL A 88 4.41 -8.69 2.23
N VAL A 89 3.66 -9.08 1.20
CA VAL A 89 4.19 -9.53 -0.08
C VAL A 89 3.89 -8.48 -1.15
N CYS A 90 4.95 -7.91 -1.69
CA CYS A 90 4.90 -6.87 -2.71
C CYS A 90 5.26 -7.43 -4.09
N ALA A 91 4.34 -7.37 -5.04
CA ALA A 91 4.63 -7.72 -6.42
C ALA A 91 5.38 -6.57 -7.10
N MET A 92 6.55 -6.85 -7.68
CA MET A 92 7.33 -5.85 -8.39
C MET A 92 8.00 -6.43 -9.65
N PRO A 93 8.47 -5.60 -10.59
CA PRO A 93 9.30 -6.08 -11.70
C PRO A 93 10.56 -6.82 -11.22
N LEU A 94 11.19 -7.56 -12.13
CA LEU A 94 12.53 -8.10 -11.89
C LEU A 94 13.51 -6.94 -11.66
N PRO A 95 14.44 -7.01 -10.68
CA PRO A 95 15.34 -5.91 -10.34
C PRO A 95 16.57 -5.89 -11.25
N TYR A 96 16.35 -5.88 -12.56
CA TYR A 96 17.34 -5.82 -13.64
C TYR A 96 17.98 -4.45 -13.91
N THR A 97 17.60 -3.39 -13.18
CA THR A 97 18.21 -2.06 -13.30
C THR A 97 18.57 -1.52 -11.92
N ARG A 98 19.62 -0.68 -11.83
CA ARG A 98 19.98 0.01 -10.58
C ARG A 98 18.84 0.85 -10.01
N LEU A 99 17.99 1.42 -10.87
CA LEU A 99 16.82 2.17 -10.43
C LEU A 99 15.79 1.26 -9.74
N TYR A 100 15.52 0.08 -10.30
CA TYR A 100 14.64 -0.90 -9.65
C TYR A 100 15.24 -1.48 -8.37
N GLU A 101 16.54 -1.73 -8.34
CA GLU A 101 17.23 -2.15 -7.11
C GLU A 101 17.12 -1.09 -6.02
N GLY A 102 17.34 0.19 -6.37
CA GLY A 102 17.20 1.31 -5.44
C GLY A 102 15.78 1.48 -4.94
N LEU A 103 14.78 1.39 -5.82
CA LEU A 103 13.36 1.40 -5.46
C LEU A 103 13.02 0.26 -4.51
N ALA A 104 13.46 -0.96 -4.81
CA ALA A 104 13.24 -2.13 -3.97
C ALA A 104 13.92 -1.98 -2.60
N SER A 105 15.18 -1.53 -2.58
CA SER A 105 15.92 -1.34 -1.34
C SER A 105 15.30 -0.26 -0.46
N GLY A 106 14.96 0.89 -1.05
CA GLY A 106 14.33 2.01 -0.34
C GLY A 106 12.97 1.66 0.21
N LEU A 107 12.13 1.00 -0.59
CA LEU A 107 10.81 0.55 -0.15
C LEU A 107 10.94 -0.50 0.97
N LYS A 108 11.78 -1.53 0.83
CA LYS A 108 11.99 -2.53 1.89
C LYS A 108 12.50 -1.91 3.19
N ALA A 109 13.35 -0.87 3.13
CA ALA A 109 13.83 -0.17 4.32
C ALA A 109 12.72 0.54 5.10
N GLN A 110 11.61 0.91 4.47
CA GLN A 110 10.45 1.50 5.16
C GLN A 110 9.66 0.45 5.97
N PHE A 111 9.88 -0.84 5.72
CA PHE A 111 9.24 -1.94 6.42
C PHE A 111 10.15 -2.54 7.51
N ASP A 112 11.04 -1.75 8.11
CA ASP A 112 11.87 -2.24 9.21
C ASP A 112 11.01 -2.78 10.37
N GLY A 113 11.37 -3.98 10.85
CA GLY A 113 10.58 -4.71 11.84
C GLY A 113 9.33 -5.42 11.31
N ILE A 114 9.03 -5.36 10.00
CA ILE A 114 7.90 -6.02 9.36
C ILE A 114 8.42 -7.08 8.39
N PRO A 115 7.96 -8.35 8.45
CA PRO A 115 8.33 -9.35 7.46
C PRO A 115 7.85 -8.95 6.05
N PHE A 116 8.74 -8.40 5.25
CA PHE A 116 8.46 -7.87 3.93
C PHE A 116 9.23 -8.61 2.83
N TYR A 117 8.51 -9.08 1.81
CA TYR A 117 9.04 -9.89 0.74
C TYR A 117 8.62 -9.37 -0.64
N TYR A 118 9.50 -9.51 -1.62
CA TYR A 118 9.19 -9.24 -3.01
C TYR A 118 8.81 -10.51 -3.76
N ALA A 119 7.73 -10.42 -4.53
CA ALA A 119 7.41 -11.37 -5.60
C ALA A 119 7.77 -10.72 -6.94
N HIS A 120 8.90 -11.13 -7.52
CA HIS A 120 9.34 -10.60 -8.81
C HIS A 120 8.54 -11.22 -9.96
N MET A 121 7.80 -10.39 -10.68
CA MET A 121 6.90 -10.84 -11.75
C MET A 121 6.92 -9.84 -12.92
N ARG A 122 7.10 -10.38 -14.14
CA ARG A 122 7.05 -9.59 -15.38
C ARG A 122 5.61 -9.33 -15.79
N GLY A 123 5.34 -8.11 -16.27
CA GLY A 123 4.03 -7.66 -16.75
C GLY A 123 3.22 -6.97 -15.65
N ALA A 124 2.79 -5.74 -15.89
CA ALA A 124 1.98 -4.99 -14.92
C ALA A 124 0.58 -5.58 -14.77
N ASP A 125 -0.04 -5.99 -15.90
CA ASP A 125 -1.39 -6.56 -15.94
C ASP A 125 -1.55 -7.74 -14.96
N ILE A 126 -0.64 -8.73 -15.02
CA ILE A 126 -0.69 -9.91 -14.15
C ILE A 126 -0.40 -9.57 -12.68
N ARG A 127 0.47 -8.60 -12.39
CA ARG A 127 0.72 -8.16 -10.99
C ARG A 127 -0.53 -7.56 -10.37
N VAL A 128 -1.26 -6.75 -11.13
CA VAL A 128 -2.51 -6.12 -10.69
C VAL A 128 -3.64 -7.15 -10.57
N GLU A 129 -3.73 -8.10 -11.50
CA GLU A 129 -4.68 -9.21 -11.40
C GLU A 129 -4.44 -10.05 -10.13
N CYS A 130 -3.19 -10.43 -9.84
CA CYS A 130 -2.85 -11.14 -8.62
C CYS A 130 -3.16 -10.33 -7.35
N LEU A 131 -2.97 -9.01 -7.37
CA LEU A 131 -3.36 -8.11 -6.27
C LEU A 131 -4.88 -8.13 -6.05
N LEU A 132 -5.67 -7.98 -7.12
CA LEU A 132 -7.14 -8.04 -7.05
C LEU A 132 -7.65 -9.39 -6.53
N ASN A 133 -6.96 -10.48 -6.87
CA ASN A 133 -7.27 -11.82 -6.41
C ASN A 133 -6.79 -12.11 -4.96
N GLY A 134 -6.16 -11.14 -4.29
CA GLY A 134 -5.68 -11.28 -2.92
C GLY A 134 -4.43 -12.16 -2.78
N VAL A 135 -3.69 -12.39 -3.86
CA VAL A 135 -2.42 -13.15 -3.85
C VAL A 135 -1.28 -12.32 -3.26
N TYR A 136 -1.30 -11.01 -3.50
CA TYR A 136 -0.30 -10.05 -3.02
C TYR A 136 -0.98 -8.92 -2.23
N ASP A 137 -0.26 -8.32 -1.30
CA ASP A 137 -0.77 -7.21 -0.48
C ASP A 137 -0.62 -5.85 -1.18
N MET A 138 0.34 -5.76 -2.11
CA MET A 138 0.60 -4.54 -2.89
C MET A 138 1.32 -4.88 -4.20
N ALA A 139 1.19 -4.01 -5.20
CA ALA A 139 1.86 -4.14 -6.49
C ALA A 139 2.50 -2.82 -6.93
N VAL A 140 3.77 -2.87 -7.31
CA VAL A 140 4.50 -1.74 -7.90
C VAL A 140 4.26 -1.71 -9.41
N VAL A 141 3.76 -0.58 -9.90
CA VAL A 141 3.52 -0.28 -11.32
C VAL A 141 3.92 1.17 -11.59
N SER A 142 4.03 1.54 -12.87
CA SER A 142 4.19 2.95 -13.23
C SER A 142 2.92 3.73 -12.90
N ARG A 143 3.04 5.06 -12.76
CA ARG A 143 1.90 5.95 -12.60
C ARG A 143 0.91 5.84 -13.78
N LEU A 144 1.44 5.82 -15.00
CA LEU A 144 0.65 5.75 -16.23
C LEU A 144 -0.22 4.49 -16.27
N ALA A 145 0.36 3.33 -15.94
CA ALA A 145 -0.38 2.08 -15.89
C ALA A 145 -1.39 2.09 -14.74
N ALA A 146 -0.99 2.57 -13.55
CA ALA A 146 -1.88 2.65 -12.39
C ALA A 146 -3.17 3.44 -12.69
N GLU A 147 -3.07 4.58 -13.35
CA GLU A 147 -4.23 5.40 -13.73
C GLU A 147 -5.22 4.65 -14.63
N SER A 148 -4.72 3.80 -15.54
CA SER A 148 -5.58 2.95 -16.37
C SER A 148 -6.33 1.89 -15.55
N TYR A 149 -5.68 1.31 -14.53
CA TYR A 149 -6.27 0.26 -13.70
C TYR A 149 -7.25 0.79 -12.64
N LEU A 150 -7.11 2.04 -12.18
CA LEU A 150 -8.00 2.63 -11.17
C LEU A 150 -9.44 2.80 -11.62
N THR A 151 -9.71 2.65 -12.92
CA THR A 151 -11.07 2.52 -13.45
C THR A 151 -11.78 1.26 -12.92
N GLN A 152 -11.02 0.26 -12.47
CA GLN A 152 -11.52 -0.97 -11.86
C GLN A 152 -11.76 -0.77 -10.36
N LYS A 153 -12.88 -1.31 -9.86
CA LYS A 153 -13.17 -1.29 -8.41
C LYS A 153 -12.21 -2.21 -7.66
N GLY A 154 -11.81 -1.82 -6.45
CA GLY A 154 -10.99 -2.64 -5.56
C GLY A 154 -9.50 -2.32 -5.59
N LEU A 155 -9.08 -1.29 -6.34
CA LEU A 155 -7.73 -0.76 -6.33
C LEU A 155 -7.69 0.63 -5.71
N CYS A 156 -6.59 0.95 -5.03
CA CYS A 156 -6.28 2.29 -4.58
C CYS A 156 -4.80 2.60 -4.81
N LEU A 157 -4.52 3.88 -5.06
CA LEU A 157 -3.15 4.38 -5.05
C LEU A 157 -2.72 4.60 -3.60
N ALA A 158 -1.90 3.70 -3.07
CA ALA A 158 -1.41 3.80 -1.70
C ALA A 158 -0.19 4.72 -1.57
N LEU A 159 0.65 4.82 -2.60
CA LEU A 159 1.88 5.60 -2.58
C LEU A 159 2.26 6.09 -3.99
N GLU A 160 2.67 7.36 -4.07
CA GLU A 160 3.23 7.98 -5.27
C GLU A 160 4.64 8.48 -4.95
N LEU A 161 5.61 8.14 -5.80
CA LEU A 161 7.03 8.50 -5.58
C LEU A 161 7.51 9.64 -6.49
N GLY A 162 6.67 10.11 -7.40
CA GLY A 162 7.02 11.17 -8.35
C GLY A 162 7.80 10.67 -9.59
N PRO A 163 8.17 11.59 -10.49
CA PRO A 163 8.86 11.24 -11.74
C PRO A 163 10.25 10.66 -11.50
N HIS A 164 10.77 9.90 -12.47
CA HIS A 164 12.11 9.29 -12.46
C HIS A 164 12.37 8.26 -11.34
N THR A 165 11.32 7.70 -10.73
CA THR A 165 11.44 6.72 -9.64
C THR A 165 11.23 5.27 -10.06
N TYR A 166 10.81 5.02 -11.30
CA TYR A 166 10.46 3.68 -11.80
C TYR A 166 11.28 3.26 -13.02
N VAL A 167 11.24 4.04 -14.10
CA VAL A 167 12.01 3.84 -15.33
C VAL A 167 12.51 5.17 -15.89
N GLY A 168 13.49 5.11 -16.80
CA GLY A 168 13.97 6.27 -17.55
C GLY A 168 12.96 6.76 -18.58
N GLU A 169 13.34 7.82 -19.30
CA GLU A 169 12.52 8.37 -20.37
C GLU A 169 12.41 7.42 -21.56
N HIS A 170 11.30 7.55 -22.29
CA HIS A 170 11.04 6.80 -23.51
C HIS A 170 11.12 7.73 -24.71
N GLN A 171 11.56 7.20 -25.85
CA GLN A 171 11.70 7.95 -27.10
C GLN A 171 11.11 7.16 -28.27
N LEU A 172 10.66 7.88 -29.30
CA LEU A 172 10.33 7.27 -30.58
C LEU A 172 11.62 6.92 -31.33
N ILE A 173 11.87 5.63 -31.50
CA ILE A 173 13.01 5.14 -32.28
C ILE A 173 12.51 4.74 -33.66
N CYS A 174 12.99 5.43 -34.70
CA CYS A 174 12.68 5.15 -36.09
C CYS A 174 13.91 5.37 -36.98
N ARG A 175 13.79 5.03 -38.27
CA ARG A 175 14.84 5.36 -39.25
C ARG A 175 14.99 6.87 -39.38
N LYS A 176 16.21 7.32 -39.67
CA LYS A 176 16.54 8.74 -39.83
C LYS A 176 15.67 9.38 -40.92
N GLY A 177 14.99 10.47 -40.58
CA GLY A 177 14.11 11.20 -41.50
C GLY A 177 12.72 10.58 -41.71
N GLU A 178 12.39 9.46 -41.05
CA GLU A 178 11.11 8.76 -41.23
C GLU A 178 10.12 8.96 -40.07
N SER A 179 10.44 9.79 -39.05
CA SER A 179 9.60 9.98 -37.87
C SER A 179 8.19 10.51 -38.17
N ALA A 180 8.05 11.33 -39.22
CA ALA A 180 6.76 11.87 -39.65
C ALA A 180 5.91 10.88 -40.47
N ASN A 181 6.49 9.77 -40.93
CA ASN A 181 5.84 8.82 -41.85
C ASN A 181 5.73 7.41 -41.27
N VAL A 182 5.66 7.29 -39.95
CA VAL A 182 5.54 6.00 -39.26
C VAL A 182 4.15 5.41 -39.54
N LYS A 183 4.13 4.25 -40.23
CA LYS A 183 2.89 3.51 -40.55
C LYS A 183 2.67 2.24 -39.72
N ARG A 184 3.74 1.72 -39.12
CA ARG A 184 3.73 0.48 -38.32
C ARG A 184 4.60 0.68 -37.10
N VAL A 185 4.11 0.28 -35.94
CA VAL A 185 4.79 0.41 -34.65
C VAL A 185 4.95 -0.99 -34.04
N GLY A 186 6.16 -1.32 -33.60
CA GLY A 186 6.41 -2.56 -32.86
C GLY A 186 5.92 -2.41 -31.42
N LEU A 187 5.15 -3.38 -30.95
CA LEU A 187 4.51 -3.34 -29.63
C LEU A 187 4.74 -4.66 -28.89
N ASP A 188 5.29 -4.61 -27.68
CA ASP A 188 5.33 -5.76 -26.75
C ASP A 188 4.04 -5.75 -25.91
N ASN A 189 3.15 -6.71 -26.17
CA ASN A 189 1.87 -6.84 -25.47
C ASN A 189 2.01 -7.03 -23.94
N ARG A 190 3.20 -7.41 -23.47
CA ARG A 190 3.50 -7.57 -22.04
C ARG A 190 3.86 -6.25 -21.35
N SER A 191 4.09 -5.18 -22.12
CA SER A 191 4.41 -3.85 -21.60
C SER A 191 3.16 -2.97 -21.58
N ALA A 192 2.55 -2.82 -20.40
CA ALA A 192 1.39 -1.95 -20.22
C ALA A 192 1.72 -0.50 -20.61
N ASP A 193 2.86 0.02 -20.14
CA ASP A 193 3.33 1.36 -20.47
C ASP A 193 3.50 1.56 -21.98
N GLN A 194 4.14 0.62 -22.69
CA GLN A 194 4.34 0.76 -24.14
C GLN A 194 3.01 0.78 -24.90
N LYS A 195 2.04 -0.05 -24.51
CA LYS A 195 0.70 -0.05 -25.11
C LYS A 195 0.06 1.34 -24.97
N ILE A 196 -0.03 1.83 -23.73
CA ILE A 196 -0.67 3.12 -23.43
C ILE A 196 0.07 4.28 -24.14
N MET A 197 1.40 4.31 -24.09
CA MET A 197 2.19 5.36 -24.74
C MET A 197 2.04 5.34 -26.26
N THR A 198 2.01 4.15 -26.87
CA THR A 198 1.83 4.00 -28.32
C THR A 198 0.46 4.49 -28.75
N ASP A 199 -0.59 4.12 -28.01
CA ASP A 199 -1.96 4.56 -28.29
C ASP A 199 -2.10 6.08 -28.15
N VAL A 200 -1.52 6.68 -27.10
CA VAL A 200 -1.56 8.13 -26.88
C VAL A 200 -0.77 8.90 -27.96
N PHE A 201 0.35 8.37 -28.44
CA PHE A 201 1.21 9.06 -29.39
C PHE A 201 0.71 8.99 -30.84
N PHE A 202 0.18 7.84 -31.27
CA PHE A 202 -0.20 7.61 -32.67
C PHE A 202 -1.71 7.61 -32.94
N TRP A 203 -2.55 7.33 -31.93
CA TRP A 203 -3.97 7.04 -32.12
C TRP A 203 -4.92 7.94 -31.32
N ARG A 204 -4.41 9.07 -30.82
CA ARG A 204 -5.20 10.26 -30.49
C ARG A 204 -5.36 11.15 -31.71
#